data_AF-A0A9E5DQT6-F1
#
_entry.id   AF-A0A9E5DQT6-F1
#
_cell.length_a   1.000
_cell.length_b   1.000
_cell.length_c   1.000
_cell.angle_alpha   90.00
_cell.angle_beta   90.00
_cell.angle_gamma   90.00
#
_symmetry.space_group_name_H-M   'P 1'
#
loop_
_entity.id
_entity.type
_entity.pdbx_description
1 polymer ?
#
loop_
_entity_poly.entity_id
_entity_poly.type
_entity_poly.pdbx_seq_one_letter_code
_entity_poly.pdbx_strand_id
1 'polypeptide(L)'
;MRESYNIFCITLILTILIVSIFSVYADDSNSSNITGNSTSTNITKTNVTKNAAVQPMSIWVSVTETPSTINFGSLMADGVEHTYINATNVTVSAVGITASLYVSASGDFKSGSNSIPLSNFKYTSPDSSSTTTKKSFTTSNELVGTYAYLLVGSKTYHMNYFLTIPEGTEPGTYTTKITYTAT
;
A
#
# COMPACT_ATOMS: atom_id res chain seq x y z
N MET A 1 -53.26 2.66 17.56
CA MET A 1 -53.06 3.29 16.23
C MET A 1 -52.41 4.67 16.31
N ARG A 2 -52.78 5.54 17.26
CA ARG A 2 -52.23 6.92 17.37
C ARG A 2 -50.76 6.98 17.80
N GLU A 3 -50.30 6.07 18.67
CA GLU A 3 -48.89 6.03 19.11
C GLU A 3 -47.93 5.49 18.04
N SER A 4 -48.38 4.54 17.23
CA SER A 4 -47.63 3.97 16.10
C SER A 4 -47.32 5.01 15.02
N TYR A 5 -48.23 5.97 14.83
CA TYR A 5 -48.08 7.07 13.87
C TYR A 5 -47.04 8.10 14.34
N ASN A 6 -47.03 8.42 15.64
CA ASN A 6 -46.07 9.36 16.21
C ASN A 6 -44.63 8.83 16.15
N ILE A 7 -44.42 7.53 16.40
CA ILE A 7 -43.10 6.90 16.30
C ILE A 7 -42.59 6.90 14.84
N PHE A 8 -43.47 6.62 13.87
CA PHE A 8 -43.13 6.66 12.45
C PHE A 8 -42.79 8.07 11.96
N CYS A 9 -43.53 9.10 12.41
CA CYS A 9 -43.22 10.49 12.08
C CYS A 9 -41.89 10.96 12.67
N ILE A 10 -41.55 10.54 13.90
CA ILE A 10 -40.29 10.91 14.56
C ILE A 10 -39.09 10.27 13.83
N THR A 11 -39.18 8.99 13.43
CA THR A 11 -38.08 8.32 12.72
C THR A 11 -37.88 8.84 11.30
N LEU A 12 -38.94 9.22 10.60
CA LEU A 12 -38.89 9.84 9.27
C LEU A 12 -38.28 11.25 9.30
N ILE A 13 -38.60 12.06 10.31
CA ILE A 13 -38.01 13.40 10.49
C ILE A 13 -36.52 13.30 10.82
N LEU A 14 -36.13 12.33 11.66
CA LEU A 14 -34.72 12.13 12.00
C LEU A 14 -33.87 11.71 10.79
N THR A 15 -34.42 10.88 9.90
CA THR A 15 -33.71 10.45 8.68
C THR A 15 -33.57 11.59 7.65
N ILE A 16 -34.57 12.46 7.51
CA ILE A 16 -34.49 13.63 6.61
C ILE A 16 -33.50 14.69 7.13
N LEU A 17 -33.37 14.83 8.45
CA LEU A 17 -32.39 15.74 9.07
C LEU A 17 -30.94 15.27 8.87
N ILE A 18 -30.71 13.95 8.83
CA ILE A 18 -29.36 13.38 8.62
C ILE A 18 -28.89 13.53 7.17
N VAL A 19 -29.80 13.56 6.19
CA VAL A 19 -29.46 13.67 4.75
C VAL A 19 -29.22 15.11 4.29
N SER A 20 -29.69 16.12 5.03
CA SER A 20 -29.70 17.53 4.61
C SER A 20 -28.40 18.31 4.83
N ILE A 21 -27.34 17.70 5.37
CA ILE A 21 -26.04 18.38 5.60
C ILE A 21 -25.03 18.26 4.45
N PHE A 22 -25.38 17.64 3.32
CA PHE A 22 -24.53 17.64 2.12
C PHE A 22 -25.02 18.67 1.10
N SER A 23 -24.61 19.93 1.28
CA SER A 23 -24.69 20.95 0.23
C SER A 23 -23.30 21.13 -0.39
N VAL A 24 -23.17 20.84 -1.69
CA VAL A 24 -21.97 21.17 -2.49
C VAL A 24 -22.14 22.59 -3.04
N TYR A 25 -21.15 23.45 -2.80
CA TYR A 25 -20.93 24.64 -3.62
C TYR A 25 -19.43 24.92 -3.67
N ALA A 26 -18.90 25.07 -4.88
CA ALA A 26 -17.54 25.49 -5.16
C ALA A 26 -17.59 26.93 -5.70
N ASP A 27 -16.72 27.80 -5.20
CA ASP A 27 -16.39 29.07 -5.85
C ASP A 27 -14.87 29.26 -5.77
N ASP A 28 -14.30 29.68 -6.89
CA ASP A 28 -12.88 29.64 -7.26
C ASP A 28 -12.34 31.08 -7.29
N SER A 29 -11.20 31.33 -6.64
CA SER A 29 -10.53 32.64 -6.63
C SER A 29 -9.07 32.56 -6.15
N ASN A 30 -8.19 32.21 -7.09
CA ASN A 30 -6.93 32.86 -7.45
C ASN A 30 -5.86 33.31 -6.40
N SER A 31 -4.59 33.00 -6.75
CA SER A 31 -3.30 33.58 -6.31
C SER A 31 -2.81 33.21 -4.89
N SER A 32 -1.54 33.01 -4.56
CA SER A 32 -0.26 33.37 -5.19
C SER A 32 0.90 32.47 -4.69
N ASN A 33 1.97 32.48 -5.47
CA ASN A 33 3.28 31.82 -5.38
C ASN A 33 4.14 32.26 -4.16
N ILE A 34 4.78 31.35 -3.41
CA ILE A 34 6.08 31.59 -2.73
C ILE A 34 6.93 30.30 -2.66
N THR A 35 8.19 30.47 -3.09
CA THR A 35 9.35 29.57 -3.14
C THR A 35 10.06 29.43 -1.78
N GLY A 36 10.63 28.27 -1.42
CA GLY A 36 11.58 28.19 -0.28
C GLY A 36 11.94 26.80 0.26
N ASN A 37 13.24 26.53 0.35
CA ASN A 37 13.96 25.28 0.61
C ASN A 37 13.96 24.76 2.09
N SER A 38 13.91 23.42 2.23
CA SER A 38 14.31 22.48 3.31
C SER A 38 14.62 22.97 4.73
N THR A 39 14.01 22.37 5.76
CA THR A 39 14.63 21.62 6.90
C THR A 39 13.53 21.04 7.82
N SER A 40 13.67 19.77 8.24
CA SER A 40 12.80 19.08 9.19
C SER A 40 12.88 19.67 10.61
N THR A 41 11.78 20.22 11.15
CA THR A 41 11.47 20.25 12.60
C THR A 41 10.07 20.84 12.87
N ASN A 42 9.29 20.16 13.70
CA ASN A 42 8.05 20.60 14.39
C ASN A 42 7.00 21.35 13.55
N ILE A 43 6.00 20.61 13.04
CA ILE A 43 4.74 21.23 12.61
C ILE A 43 3.95 21.65 13.85
N THR A 44 4.19 22.87 14.31
CA THR A 44 3.19 23.63 15.05
C THR A 44 2.02 23.87 14.09
N LYS A 45 0.90 23.15 14.28
CA LYS A 45 -0.35 23.42 13.55
C LYS A 45 -0.93 24.75 14.02
N THR A 46 -0.55 25.83 13.38
CA THR A 46 -1.29 27.10 13.45
C THR A 46 -2.59 26.92 12.68
N ASN A 47 -3.70 26.81 13.43
CA ASN A 47 -5.04 26.88 12.86
C ASN A 47 -5.25 28.28 12.29
N VAL A 48 -5.05 28.42 10.98
CA VAL A 48 -5.40 29.63 10.23
C VAL A 48 -6.34 29.22 9.11
N THR A 49 -7.63 29.32 9.45
CA THR A 49 -8.76 29.69 8.58
C THR A 49 -9.16 28.70 7.47
N LYS A 50 -10.27 27.98 7.73
CA LYS A 50 -11.17 27.28 6.78
C LYS A 50 -10.49 26.40 5.71
N ASN A 51 -10.03 25.23 6.13
CA ASN A 51 -9.96 24.04 5.27
C ASN A 51 -10.76 22.94 5.96
N ALA A 52 -11.58 22.18 5.22
CA ALA A 52 -12.13 20.92 5.72
C ALA A 52 -11.01 20.16 6.42
N ALA A 53 -11.27 19.63 7.62
CA ALA A 53 -10.31 18.77 8.28
C ALA A 53 -10.07 17.57 7.37
N VAL A 54 -8.99 17.61 6.59
CA VAL A 54 -8.43 16.44 5.93
C VAL A 54 -7.99 15.56 7.09
N GLN A 55 -8.91 14.70 7.53
CA GLN A 55 -8.58 13.71 8.53
C GLN A 55 -7.49 12.84 7.90
N PRO A 56 -6.32 12.71 8.52
CA PRO A 56 -5.30 11.82 8.01
C PRO A 56 -5.93 10.43 7.88
N MET A 57 -5.91 9.86 6.66
CA MET A 57 -6.60 8.60 6.34
C MET A 57 -6.07 7.40 7.14
N SER A 58 -4.86 7.55 7.71
CA SER A 58 -4.30 6.73 8.79
C SER A 58 -3.63 7.62 9.85
N ILE A 59 -3.97 7.44 11.13
CA ILE A 59 -3.31 8.05 12.29
C ILE A 59 -1.99 7.32 12.58
N TRP A 60 -1.97 6.01 12.35
CA TRP A 60 -0.81 5.15 12.54
C TRP A 60 -0.88 3.99 11.57
N VAL A 61 0.25 3.58 11.02
CA VAL A 61 0.39 2.42 10.13
C VAL A 61 1.68 1.68 10.46
N SER A 62 1.64 0.36 10.41
CA SER A 62 2.79 -0.52 10.57
C SER A 62 2.73 -1.65 9.57
N VAL A 63 3.91 -2.16 9.22
CA VAL A 63 4.08 -3.30 8.34
C VAL A 63 4.98 -4.30 9.06
N THR A 64 4.61 -5.57 8.99
CA THR A 64 5.42 -6.69 9.46
C THR A 64 5.42 -7.79 8.42
N GLU A 65 6.60 -8.29 8.07
CA GLU A 65 6.80 -9.37 7.12
C GLU A 65 7.29 -10.65 7.81
N THR A 66 6.89 -11.81 7.29
CA THR A 66 7.37 -13.10 7.78
C THR A 66 7.39 -14.13 6.65
N PRO A 67 8.54 -14.78 6.36
CA PRO A 67 9.87 -14.50 6.91
C PRO A 67 10.49 -13.21 6.35
N SER A 68 11.46 -12.62 7.07
CA SER A 68 12.22 -11.44 6.64
C SER A 68 13.42 -11.77 5.73
N THR A 69 13.72 -13.05 5.55
CA THR A 69 14.75 -13.55 4.63
C THR A 69 14.24 -14.81 3.94
N ILE A 70 14.47 -14.90 2.64
CA ILE A 70 14.00 -16.00 1.81
C ILE A 70 15.19 -16.57 1.07
N ASN A 71 15.31 -17.90 1.11
CA ASN A 71 16.27 -18.63 0.31
C ASN A 71 15.53 -19.35 -0.81
N PHE A 72 15.83 -18.99 -2.06
CA PHE A 72 15.24 -19.60 -3.25
C PHE A 72 15.90 -20.92 -3.65
N GLY A 73 16.93 -21.34 -2.92
CA GLY A 73 17.68 -22.57 -3.14
C GLY A 73 18.73 -22.43 -4.23
N SER A 74 19.28 -23.57 -4.64
CA SER A 74 20.17 -23.67 -5.80
C SER A 74 19.33 -23.76 -7.07
N LEU A 75 19.46 -22.78 -7.95
CA LEU A 75 18.74 -22.71 -9.22
C LEU A 75 19.72 -22.83 -10.38
N MET A 76 19.27 -23.48 -11.45
CA MET A 76 20.03 -23.57 -12.69
C MET A 76 19.79 -22.32 -13.54
N ALA A 77 20.81 -21.92 -14.28
CA ALA A 77 20.73 -20.84 -15.25
C ALA A 77 20.17 -21.36 -16.58
N ASP A 78 18.91 -21.79 -16.57
CA ASP A 78 18.21 -22.42 -17.70
C ASP A 78 17.16 -21.52 -18.37
N GLY A 79 17.04 -20.26 -17.92
CA GLY A 79 16.05 -19.31 -18.44
C GLY A 79 14.61 -19.64 -18.06
N VAL A 80 14.36 -20.62 -17.18
CA VAL A 80 13.02 -21.02 -16.76
C VAL A 80 12.56 -20.20 -15.54
N GLU A 81 11.27 -19.89 -15.49
CA GLU A 81 10.68 -19.18 -14.35
C GLU A 81 10.32 -20.16 -13.22
N HIS A 82 10.96 -19.96 -12.06
CA HIS A 82 10.66 -20.69 -10.83
C HIS A 82 9.61 -19.94 -10.01
N THR A 83 8.69 -20.69 -9.38
CA THR A 83 7.56 -20.14 -8.64
C THR A 83 7.66 -20.46 -7.15
N TYR A 84 7.43 -19.44 -6.31
CA TYR A 84 7.41 -19.54 -4.85
C TYR A 84 6.10 -18.97 -4.32
N ILE A 85 5.16 -19.85 -4.00
CA ILE A 85 3.84 -19.48 -3.50
C ILE A 85 3.88 -19.22 -2.00
N ASN A 86 3.19 -18.17 -1.55
CA ASN A 86 3.11 -17.74 -0.15
C ASN A 86 4.49 -17.65 0.51
N ALA A 87 5.46 -17.11 -0.24
CA ALA A 87 6.85 -17.04 0.19
C ALA A 87 7.05 -16.01 1.32
N THR A 88 6.21 -14.96 1.38
CA THR A 88 6.19 -14.00 2.48
C THR A 88 4.76 -13.63 2.83
N ASN A 89 4.46 -13.54 4.11
CA ASN A 89 3.24 -12.94 4.62
C ASN A 89 3.56 -11.51 5.05
N VAL A 90 2.84 -10.54 4.51
CA VAL A 90 3.01 -9.12 4.83
C VAL A 90 1.73 -8.63 5.50
N THR A 91 1.80 -8.33 6.78
CA THR A 91 0.67 -7.82 7.55
C THR A 91 0.80 -6.31 7.70
N VAL A 92 -0.22 -5.60 7.25
CA VAL A 92 -0.40 -4.17 7.47
C VAL A 92 -1.38 -3.99 8.62
N SER A 93 -1.00 -3.23 9.64
CA SER A 93 -1.88 -2.86 10.74
C SER A 93 -1.95 -1.35 10.85
N ALA A 94 -3.16 -0.81 10.87
CA ALA A 94 -3.36 0.63 10.76
C ALA A 94 -4.57 1.11 11.58
N VAL A 95 -4.53 2.39 11.96
CA VAL A 95 -5.61 3.12 12.65
C VAL A 95 -6.08 4.23 11.73
N GLY A 96 -7.36 4.29 11.38
CA GLY A 96 -7.84 5.10 10.26
C GLY A 96 -9.05 4.49 9.54
N ILE A 97 -9.14 4.74 8.23
CA ILE A 97 -10.23 4.25 7.39
C ILE A 97 -9.75 3.44 6.17
N THR A 98 -8.50 3.58 5.78
CA THR A 98 -7.89 2.90 4.65
C THR A 98 -6.40 2.78 4.85
N ALA A 99 -5.78 1.73 4.32
CA ALA A 99 -4.33 1.64 4.23
C ALA A 99 -3.94 0.95 2.92
N SER A 100 -2.81 1.37 2.38
CA SER A 100 -2.25 0.86 1.14
C SER A 100 -0.91 0.20 1.40
N LEU A 101 -0.68 -0.97 0.81
CA LEU A 101 0.61 -1.66 0.82
C LEU A 101 1.35 -1.40 -0.49
N TYR A 102 2.60 -1.01 -0.39
CA TYR A 102 3.53 -0.84 -1.49
C TYR A 102 4.72 -1.78 -1.34
N VAL A 103 5.32 -2.15 -2.47
CA VAL A 103 6.52 -2.98 -2.53
C VAL A 103 7.54 -2.40 -3.50
N SER A 104 8.82 -2.50 -3.16
CA SER A 104 9.96 -2.17 -4.01
C SER A 104 11.13 -3.12 -3.73
N ALA A 105 12.11 -3.14 -4.61
CA ALA A 105 13.38 -3.85 -4.39
C ALA A 105 14.57 -2.89 -4.46
N SER A 106 15.67 -3.21 -3.79
CA SER A 106 16.89 -2.38 -3.78
C SER A 106 17.58 -2.30 -5.14
N GLY A 107 17.28 -3.23 -6.04
CA GLY A 107 17.88 -3.33 -7.38
C GLY A 107 18.07 -4.79 -7.80
N ASP A 108 18.89 -4.99 -8.82
CA ASP A 108 19.26 -6.31 -9.33
C ASP A 108 19.78 -7.23 -8.23
N PHE A 109 19.60 -8.52 -8.45
CA PHE A 109 20.26 -9.56 -7.68
C PHE A 109 21.77 -9.49 -7.94
N LYS A 110 22.60 -9.38 -6.89
CA LYS A 110 24.06 -9.22 -7.01
C LYS A 110 24.82 -10.39 -6.42
N SER A 111 25.89 -10.82 -7.11
CA SER A 111 26.92 -11.74 -6.64
C SER A 111 28.28 -11.26 -7.16
N GLY A 112 29.03 -10.51 -6.34
CA GLY A 112 30.27 -9.87 -6.78
C GLY A 112 30.02 -8.87 -7.92
N SER A 113 30.72 -9.03 -9.04
CA SER A 113 30.51 -8.24 -10.27
C SER A 113 29.30 -8.68 -11.10
N ASN A 114 28.75 -9.85 -10.82
CA ASN A 114 27.67 -10.43 -11.61
C ASN A 114 26.31 -9.97 -11.12
N SER A 115 25.33 -9.92 -12.03
CA SER A 115 23.97 -9.53 -11.69
C SER A 115 22.90 -10.22 -12.51
N ILE A 116 21.80 -10.55 -11.84
CA ILE A 116 20.56 -10.96 -12.48
C ILE A 116 19.62 -9.75 -12.48
N PRO A 117 19.18 -9.26 -13.66
CA PRO A 117 18.34 -8.07 -13.75
C PRO A 117 17.04 -8.21 -12.97
N LEU A 118 16.61 -7.13 -12.31
CA LEU A 118 15.39 -7.11 -11.49
C LEU A 118 14.12 -7.43 -12.28
N SER A 119 14.12 -7.19 -13.60
CA SER A 119 13.01 -7.56 -14.49
C SER A 119 12.70 -9.07 -14.50
N ASN A 120 13.69 -9.91 -14.17
CA ASN A 120 13.54 -11.37 -14.03
C ASN A 120 12.92 -11.80 -12.69
N PHE A 121 12.73 -10.85 -11.77
CA PHE A 121 12.08 -11.11 -10.50
C PHE A 121 10.72 -10.44 -10.47
N LYS A 122 9.67 -11.23 -10.24
CA LYS A 122 8.28 -10.79 -10.26
C LYS A 122 7.58 -11.18 -8.99
N TYR A 123 6.46 -10.52 -8.72
CA TYR A 123 5.59 -10.83 -7.60
C TYR A 123 4.12 -10.83 -7.99
N THR A 124 3.31 -11.51 -7.18
CA THR A 124 1.86 -11.35 -7.12
C THR A 124 1.39 -11.41 -5.67
N SER A 125 0.19 -10.91 -5.40
CA SER A 125 -0.52 -11.18 -4.16
C SER A 125 -1.97 -11.56 -4.45
N PRO A 126 -2.42 -12.78 -4.10
CA PRO A 126 -3.80 -13.20 -4.31
C PRO A 126 -4.79 -12.42 -3.43
N ASP A 127 -4.30 -11.78 -2.35
CA ASP A 127 -5.12 -10.98 -1.44
C ASP A 127 -5.27 -9.52 -1.90
N SER A 128 -4.61 -9.13 -2.99
CA SER A 128 -4.73 -7.78 -3.54
C SER A 128 -6.08 -7.56 -4.23
N SER A 129 -6.60 -6.34 -4.11
CA SER A 129 -7.87 -5.93 -4.73
C SER A 129 -7.75 -5.69 -6.23
N SER A 130 -6.53 -5.53 -6.75
CA SER A 130 -6.23 -5.40 -8.17
C SER A 130 -5.75 -6.73 -8.75
N THR A 131 -6.02 -6.97 -10.04
CA THR A 131 -5.73 -8.21 -10.77
C THR A 131 -4.43 -8.92 -10.39
N THR A 132 -4.49 -10.25 -10.24
CA THR A 132 -3.42 -11.21 -9.90
C THR A 132 -2.33 -11.38 -10.97
N THR A 133 -2.11 -10.37 -11.80
CA THR A 133 -1.10 -10.40 -12.86
C THR A 133 0.30 -10.27 -12.25
N LYS A 134 1.23 -11.11 -12.72
CA LYS A 134 2.64 -11.02 -12.33
C LYS A 134 3.20 -9.66 -12.71
N LYS A 135 3.79 -8.95 -11.73
CA LYS A 135 4.49 -7.69 -11.94
C LYS A 135 5.96 -7.87 -11.64
N SER A 136 6.84 -7.41 -12.52
CA SER A 136 8.28 -7.32 -12.20
C SER A 136 8.49 -6.33 -11.07
N PHE A 137 9.44 -6.63 -10.18
CA PHE A 137 9.88 -5.66 -9.19
C PHE A 137 10.51 -4.44 -9.88
N THR A 138 10.38 -3.30 -9.22
CA THR A 138 11.09 -2.07 -9.59
C THR A 138 11.79 -1.52 -8.35
N THR A 139 12.65 -0.53 -8.55
CA THR A 139 13.28 0.22 -7.45
C THR A 139 12.35 1.28 -6.84
N SER A 140 11.16 1.44 -7.41
CA SER A 140 10.15 2.41 -6.98
C SER A 140 9.01 1.68 -6.27
N ASN A 141 8.32 2.40 -5.39
CA ASN A 141 7.19 1.83 -4.67
C ASN A 141 6.01 1.57 -5.61
N GLU A 142 5.67 0.30 -5.79
CA GLU A 142 4.53 -0.15 -6.57
C GLU A 142 3.39 -0.59 -5.65
N LEU A 143 2.16 -0.17 -5.97
CA LEU A 143 0.99 -0.53 -5.20
C LEU A 143 0.72 -2.03 -5.31
N VAL A 144 0.68 -2.71 -4.16
CA VAL A 144 0.22 -4.10 -4.03
C VAL A 144 -1.29 -4.11 -3.88
N GLY A 145 -1.84 -3.31 -2.98
CA GLY A 145 -3.28 -3.19 -2.80
C GLY A 145 -3.66 -2.20 -1.72
N THR A 146 -4.95 -1.84 -1.71
CA THR A 146 -5.55 -0.96 -0.70
C THR A 146 -6.67 -1.71 -0.02
N TYR A 147 -6.76 -1.61 1.31
CA TYR A 147 -7.86 -2.19 2.07
C TYR A 147 -8.54 -1.11 2.92
N ALA A 148 -9.86 -1.11 2.92
CA ALA A 148 -10.67 -0.24 3.75
C ALA A 148 -10.96 -0.91 5.10
N TYR A 149 -11.00 -0.12 6.16
CA TYR A 149 -11.33 -0.54 7.52
C TYR A 149 -11.95 0.64 8.28
N LEU A 150 -12.30 0.47 9.56
CA LEU A 150 -12.83 1.56 10.37
C LEU A 150 -12.19 1.53 11.77
N LEU A 151 -11.63 2.67 12.19
CA LEU A 151 -10.89 2.89 13.43
C LEU A 151 -9.60 2.08 13.53
N VAL A 152 -9.66 0.74 13.55
CA VAL A 152 -8.50 -0.16 13.65
C VAL A 152 -8.69 -1.31 12.68
N GLY A 153 -7.69 -1.57 11.84
CA GLY A 153 -7.75 -2.62 10.83
C GLY A 153 -6.40 -3.31 10.63
N SER A 154 -6.46 -4.60 10.34
CA SER A 154 -5.30 -5.39 9.97
C SER A 154 -5.62 -6.24 8.74
N LYS A 155 -4.67 -6.32 7.80
CA LYS A 155 -4.79 -7.11 6.58
C LYS A 155 -3.45 -7.79 6.29
N THR A 156 -3.51 -9.09 6.02
CA THR A 156 -2.36 -9.86 5.55
C THR A 156 -2.44 -10.06 4.05
N TYR A 157 -1.32 -9.80 3.38
CA TYR A 157 -1.08 -10.08 1.98
C TYR A 157 -0.08 -11.24 1.87
N HIS A 158 -0.49 -12.33 1.25
CA HIS A 158 0.42 -13.41 0.88
C HIS A 158 1.13 -12.99 -0.39
N MET A 159 2.46 -13.04 -0.38
CA MET A 159 3.31 -12.65 -1.49
C MET A 159 3.84 -13.90 -2.17
N ASN A 160 3.54 -14.04 -3.45
CA ASN A 160 4.16 -15.02 -4.32
C ASN A 160 5.30 -14.37 -5.08
N TYR A 161 6.39 -15.10 -5.28
CA TYR A 161 7.50 -14.64 -6.12
C TYR A 161 7.74 -15.57 -7.29
N PHE A 162 8.26 -14.97 -8.36
CA PHE A 162 8.63 -15.67 -9.58
C PHE A 162 10.01 -15.18 -9.98
N LEU A 163 10.96 -16.09 -10.14
CA LEU A 163 12.34 -15.77 -10.44
C LEU A 163 12.79 -16.55 -11.66
N THR A 164 13.28 -15.84 -12.67
CA THR A 164 13.94 -16.43 -13.83
C THR A 164 15.45 -16.23 -13.71
N ILE A 165 16.24 -17.27 -13.87
CA ILE A 165 17.70 -17.14 -13.91
C ILE A 165 18.12 -17.16 -15.38
N PRO A 166 18.63 -16.05 -15.93
CA PRO A 166 19.04 -15.99 -17.34
C PRO A 166 20.08 -17.06 -17.66
N GLU A 167 20.01 -17.61 -18.88
CA GLU A 167 21.04 -18.52 -19.37
C GLU A 167 22.43 -17.88 -19.33
N GLY A 168 23.45 -18.68 -19.00
CA GLY A 168 24.83 -18.20 -18.89
C GLY A 168 25.13 -17.38 -17.62
N THR A 169 24.20 -17.29 -16.67
CA THR A 169 24.48 -16.71 -15.35
C THR A 169 25.56 -17.51 -14.63
N GLU A 170 26.62 -16.84 -14.17
CA GLU A 170 27.70 -17.50 -13.44
C GLU A 170 27.24 -18.05 -12.09
N PRO A 171 27.76 -19.21 -11.64
CA PRO A 171 27.46 -19.75 -10.32
C PRO A 171 27.81 -18.77 -9.19
N GLY A 172 26.90 -18.59 -8.24
CA GLY A 172 27.12 -17.69 -7.11
C GLY A 172 25.90 -17.54 -6.21
N THR A 173 26.07 -16.82 -5.11
CA THR A 173 24.96 -16.45 -4.21
C THR A 173 24.50 -15.05 -4.55
N TYR A 174 23.36 -14.96 -5.22
CA TYR A 174 22.77 -13.70 -5.62
C TYR A 174 21.77 -13.20 -4.57
N THR A 175 21.87 -11.92 -4.19
CA THR A 175 20.98 -11.32 -3.19
C THR A 175 20.41 -9.99 -3.65
N THR A 176 19.18 -9.70 -3.22
CA THR A 176 18.54 -8.39 -3.32
C THR A 176 17.66 -8.17 -2.08
N LYS A 177 17.33 -6.93 -1.76
CA LYS A 177 16.47 -6.57 -0.63
C LYS A 177 15.10 -6.12 -1.14
N ILE A 178 14.04 -6.75 -0.64
CA ILE A 178 12.66 -6.31 -0.85
C ILE A 178 12.29 -5.37 0.31
N THR A 179 11.57 -4.30 0.01
CA THR A 179 11.06 -3.34 1.00
C THR A 179 9.54 -3.25 0.87
N TYR A 180 8.84 -3.43 1.99
CA TYR A 180 7.41 -3.19 2.10
C TYR A 180 7.16 -1.88 2.84
N THR A 181 6.27 -1.05 2.30
CA THR A 181 5.88 0.23 2.92
C THR A 181 4.37 0.31 2.94
N ALA A 182 3.78 0.87 4.00
CA ALA A 182 2.35 1.15 4.04
C ALA A 182 2.04 2.59 4.46
N THR A 183 0.89 3.07 4.02
CA THR A 183 0.37 4.44 4.23
C THR A 183 -1.12 4.40 4.51
#